data_AF-A0A3B9B9P5-F1
#
_entry.id   AF-A0A3B9B9P5-F1
#
_cell.length_a   1.000
_cell.length_b   1.000
_cell.length_c   1.000
_cell.angle_alpha   90.00
_cell.angle_beta   90.00
_cell.angle_gamma   90.00
#
_symmetry.space_group_name_H-M   'P 1'
#
loop_
_entity.id
_entity.type
_entity.pdbx_description
1 polymer ?
#
loop_
_entity_poly.entity_id
_entity_poly.type
_entity_poly.pdbx_seq_one_letter_code
_entity_poly.pdbx_strand_id
1 'polypeptide(L)'
;FLTLAAVSPLLSEKISIKGIAHTRVQECDRVHAMATELKKMGQGIEQTEDSLLISPDLEKLKILAKKGISVDTYNDHRVAMSFAILGSYNLLGEGQPWLKINNPMCCGKTFPAFFDKLEELGRNSY
;
A
#
# COMPACT_ATOMS: atom_id res chain seq x y z
N PHE A 1 -8.92 -3.02 6.58
CA PHE A 1 -9.14 -2.69 5.16
C PHE A 1 -7.87 -2.21 4.47
N LEU A 2 -7.02 -1.39 5.12
CA LEU A 2 -5.78 -0.84 4.54
C LEU A 2 -4.90 -1.89 3.85
N THR A 3 -4.54 -2.97 4.53
CA THR A 3 -3.66 -4.01 3.94
C THR A 3 -4.31 -4.69 2.74
N LEU A 4 -5.61 -5.01 2.80
CA LEU A 4 -6.35 -5.55 1.65
C LEU A 4 -6.36 -4.58 0.47
N ALA A 5 -6.61 -3.29 0.73
CA ALA A 5 -6.57 -2.26 -0.30
C ALA A 5 -5.14 -2.02 -0.84
N ALA A 6 -4.10 -2.17 -0.02
CA ALA A 6 -2.72 -2.02 -0.46
C ALA A 6 -2.31 -3.16 -1.40
N VAL A 7 -2.70 -4.40 -1.10
CA VAL A 7 -2.34 -5.57 -1.94
C VAL A 7 -3.28 -5.78 -3.13
N SER A 8 -4.40 -5.06 -3.21
CA SER A 8 -5.36 -5.18 -4.30
C SER A 8 -4.79 -5.02 -5.72
N PRO A 9 -3.73 -4.20 -5.98
CA PRO A 9 -3.13 -4.11 -7.31
C PRO A 9 -2.62 -5.44 -7.88
N LEU A 10 -2.38 -6.44 -7.01
CA LEU A 10 -1.90 -7.76 -7.38
C LEU A 10 -3.02 -8.74 -7.72
N LEU A 11 -4.29 -8.38 -7.50
CA LEU A 11 -5.42 -9.25 -7.76
C LEU A 11 -5.88 -9.15 -9.22
N SER A 12 -6.54 -10.20 -9.70
CA SER A 12 -7.07 -10.28 -11.07
C SER A 12 -8.42 -9.58 -11.26
N GLU A 13 -9.17 -9.39 -10.18
CA GLU A 13 -10.55 -8.91 -10.21
C GLU A 13 -10.72 -7.61 -9.44
N LYS A 14 -11.77 -6.86 -9.79
CA LYS A 14 -12.15 -5.63 -9.07
C LYS A 14 -12.57 -5.94 -7.63
N ILE A 15 -12.24 -5.05 -6.71
CA ILE A 15 -12.61 -5.19 -5.29
C ILE A 15 -13.39 -3.96 -4.84
N SER A 16 -14.54 -4.20 -4.20
CA SER A 16 -15.30 -3.15 -3.51
C SER A 16 -15.22 -3.37 -2.01
N ILE A 17 -14.68 -2.37 -1.30
CA ILE A 17 -14.63 -2.34 0.16
C ILE A 17 -15.66 -1.29 0.61
N LYS A 18 -16.60 -1.69 1.48
CA LYS A 18 -17.68 -0.83 1.98
C LYS A 18 -17.70 -0.80 3.51
N GLY A 19 -18.42 0.16 4.10
CA GLY A 19 -18.55 0.32 5.56
C GLY A 19 -17.29 0.91 6.23
N ILE A 20 -16.47 1.65 5.48
CA ILE A 20 -15.18 2.17 5.96
C ILE A 20 -15.20 3.66 6.32
N ALA A 21 -16.38 4.29 6.38
CA ALA A 21 -16.53 5.72 6.70
C ALA A 21 -15.83 6.13 8.01
N HIS A 22 -15.96 5.32 9.07
CA HIS A 22 -15.34 5.55 10.38
C HIS A 22 -13.79 5.62 10.34
N THR A 23 -13.17 5.12 9.27
CA THR A 23 -11.71 5.10 9.14
C THR A 23 -11.14 6.44 8.66
N ARG A 24 -11.99 7.35 8.16
CA ARG A 24 -11.60 8.69 7.69
C ARG A 24 -11.19 9.64 8.82
N VAL A 25 -11.59 9.36 10.06
CA VAL A 25 -11.34 10.19 11.25
C VAL A 25 -10.33 9.56 12.21
N GLN A 26 -9.47 8.68 11.69
CA GLN A 26 -8.44 8.02 12.49
C GLN A 26 -7.17 8.90 12.51
N GLU A 27 -5.97 8.32 12.44
CA GLU A 27 -4.73 9.11 12.40
C GLU A 27 -4.63 9.99 11.15
N CYS A 28 -5.29 9.58 10.07
CA CYS A 28 -5.51 10.36 8.86
C CYS A 28 -6.85 9.97 8.20
N ASP A 29 -7.22 10.66 7.11
CA ASP A 29 -8.26 10.15 6.22
C ASP A 29 -7.71 8.94 5.44
N ARG A 30 -7.86 7.76 6.04
CA ARG A 30 -7.35 6.49 5.51
C ARG A 30 -7.95 6.13 4.16
N VAL A 31 -9.21 6.49 3.89
CA VAL A 31 -9.84 6.17 2.61
C VAL A 31 -9.24 7.04 1.51
N HIS A 32 -9.10 8.35 1.78
CA HIS A 32 -8.45 9.28 0.87
C HIS A 32 -6.97 8.95 0.64
N ALA A 33 -6.24 8.56 1.69
CA ALA A 33 -4.85 8.12 1.60
C ALA A 33 -4.72 6.91 0.66
N MET A 34 -5.49 5.84 0.91
CA MET A 34 -5.45 4.65 0.03
C MET A 34 -5.82 4.99 -1.41
N ALA A 35 -6.86 5.79 -1.62
CA ALA A 35 -7.27 6.18 -2.97
C ALA A 35 -6.19 6.98 -3.71
N THR A 36 -5.51 7.89 -3.02
CA THR A 36 -4.44 8.71 -3.60
C THR A 36 -3.22 7.86 -3.95
N GLU A 37 -2.75 7.04 -3.02
CA GLU A 37 -1.56 6.22 -3.23
C GLU A 37 -1.78 5.12 -4.28
N LEU A 38 -2.96 4.49 -4.31
CA LEU A 38 -3.29 3.51 -5.35
C LEU A 38 -3.44 4.14 -6.74
N LYS A 39 -3.90 5.39 -6.85
CA LYS A 39 -3.89 6.12 -8.13
C LYS A 39 -2.48 6.39 -8.63
N LYS A 40 -1.52 6.72 -7.75
CA LYS A 40 -0.09 6.87 -8.11
C LYS A 40 0.48 5.56 -8.69
N MET A 41 -0.03 4.42 -8.23
CA MET A 41 0.30 3.08 -8.74
C MET A 41 -0.45 2.70 -10.03
N GLY A 42 -1.21 3.62 -10.61
CA GLY A 42 -1.89 3.44 -11.89
C GLY A 42 -3.25 2.75 -11.82
N GLN A 43 -3.74 2.43 -10.62
CA GLN A 43 -4.98 1.66 -10.43
C GLN A 43 -6.23 2.51 -10.70
N GLY A 44 -7.29 1.87 -11.19
CA GLY A 44 -8.60 2.52 -11.33
C GLY A 44 -9.26 2.63 -9.96
N ILE A 45 -9.57 3.83 -9.50
CA ILE A 45 -10.10 4.07 -8.15
C ILE A 45 -11.35 4.94 -8.19
N GLU A 46 -12.41 4.43 -7.59
CA GLU A 46 -13.61 5.17 -7.25
C GLU A 46 -13.79 5.14 -5.73
N GLN A 47 -13.96 6.30 -5.10
CA GLN A 47 -14.20 6.37 -3.66
C GLN A 47 -15.48 7.17 -3.38
N THR A 48 -16.19 6.77 -2.33
CA THR A 48 -17.27 7.56 -1.72
C THR A 48 -16.94 7.78 -0.25
N GLU A 49 -17.83 8.41 0.51
CA GLU A 49 -17.65 8.56 1.96
C GLU A 49 -17.42 7.22 2.67
N ASP A 50 -18.11 6.15 2.26
CA ASP A 50 -18.15 4.89 3.00
C ASP A 50 -17.44 3.71 2.30
N SER A 51 -16.91 3.93 1.10
CA SER A 51 -16.44 2.85 0.24
C SER A 51 -15.29 3.23 -0.70
N LEU A 52 -14.58 2.19 -1.13
CA LEU A 52 -13.46 2.24 -2.05
C LEU A 52 -13.58 1.07 -3.05
N LEU A 53 -13.78 1.38 -4.32
CA LEU A 53 -13.76 0.45 -5.43
C LEU A 53 -12.41 0.55 -6.14
N ILE A 54 -11.74 -0.60 -6.28
CA ILE A 54 -10.41 -0.70 -6.85
C ILE A 54 -10.49 -1.63 -8.06
N SER A 55 -10.12 -1.09 -9.22
CA SER A 55 -9.95 -1.83 -10.48
C SER A 55 -8.45 -2.03 -10.72
N PRO A 56 -7.92 -3.24 -10.46
CA PRO A 56 -6.49 -3.48 -10.56
C PRO A 56 -6.00 -3.44 -12.01
N ASP A 57 -4.78 -2.95 -12.20
CA ASP A 57 -4.06 -2.94 -13.45
C ASP A 57 -2.59 -3.29 -13.18
N LEU A 58 -2.30 -4.59 -13.26
CA LEU A 58 -0.99 -5.15 -12.92
C LEU A 58 0.09 -4.71 -13.91
N GLU A 59 -0.24 -4.60 -15.19
CA GLU A 59 0.74 -4.21 -16.22
C GLU A 59 1.13 -2.74 -16.06
N LYS A 60 0.16 -1.86 -15.78
CA LYS A 60 0.44 -0.46 -15.47
C LYS A 60 1.22 -0.29 -14.17
N LEU A 61 0.92 -1.11 -13.15
CA LEU A 61 1.72 -1.15 -11.92
C LEU A 61 3.19 -1.45 -12.24
N LYS A 62 3.47 -2.51 -13.00
CA LYS A 62 4.85 -2.87 -13.40
C LYS A 62 5.55 -1.75 -14.18
N ILE A 63 4.84 -1.09 -15.09
CA ILE A 63 5.40 0.03 -15.89
C ILE A 63 5.79 1.21 -14.98
N LEU A 64 4.92 1.58 -14.03
CA LEU A 64 5.18 2.68 -13.12
C LEU A 64 6.25 2.32 -12.09
N ALA A 65 6.26 1.09 -11.60
CA ALA A 65 7.24 0.56 -10.66
C ALA A 65 8.67 0.70 -11.21
N LYS A 66 8.90 0.42 -12.50
CA LYS A 66 10.20 0.63 -13.17
C LYS A 66 10.68 2.09 -13.17
N LYS A 67 9.77 3.05 -13.03
CA LYS A 67 10.10 4.49 -12.96
C LYS A 67 10.32 4.98 -11.52
N GLY A 68 10.12 4.10 -10.54
CA GLY A 68 10.11 4.43 -9.12
C GLY A 68 8.75 4.96 -8.67
N ILE A 69 8.15 4.29 -7.69
CA ILE A 69 6.94 4.73 -7.00
C ILE A 69 7.32 5.04 -5.55
N SER A 70 6.81 6.15 -5.02
CA SER A 70 6.84 6.42 -3.59
C SER A 70 5.43 6.59 -3.06
N VAL A 71 5.23 6.21 -1.80
CA VAL A 71 3.97 6.42 -1.09
C VAL A 71 4.15 7.28 0.14
N ASP A 72 3.18 8.15 0.35
CA ASP A 72 3.09 8.97 1.55
C ASP A 72 2.30 8.25 2.64
N THR A 73 2.79 8.33 3.88
CA THR A 73 2.22 7.60 5.02
C THR A 73 1.21 8.41 5.80
N TYR A 74 1.13 9.73 5.58
CA TYR A 74 0.22 10.63 6.29
C TYR A 74 0.36 10.55 7.82
N ASN A 75 1.56 10.21 8.31
CA ASN A 75 1.84 9.92 9.73
C ASN A 75 1.00 8.78 10.34
N ASP A 76 0.43 7.92 9.50
CA ASP A 76 -0.35 6.74 9.87
C ASP A 76 0.49 5.48 9.70
N HIS A 77 0.78 4.82 10.82
CA HIS A 77 1.61 3.62 10.86
C HIS A 77 0.98 2.45 10.09
N ARG A 78 -0.35 2.37 10.04
CA ARG A 78 -1.04 1.29 9.33
C ARG A 78 -0.99 1.48 7.83
N VAL A 79 -1.00 2.73 7.34
CA VAL A 79 -0.75 3.03 5.93
C VAL A 79 0.67 2.61 5.55
N ALA A 80 1.67 3.01 6.36
CA ALA A 80 3.07 2.65 6.16
C ALA A 80 3.29 1.13 6.10
N MET A 81 2.83 0.39 7.11
CA MET A 81 2.97 -1.07 7.16
C MET A 81 2.23 -1.75 6.01
N SER A 82 1.02 -1.30 5.67
CA SER A 82 0.23 -1.92 4.59
C SER A 82 0.92 -1.82 3.24
N PHE A 83 1.48 -0.66 2.90
CA PHE A 83 2.24 -0.50 1.67
C PHE A 83 3.62 -1.15 1.73
N ALA A 84 4.24 -1.28 2.89
CA ALA A 84 5.47 -2.05 3.03
C ALA A 84 5.25 -3.55 2.70
N ILE A 85 4.13 -4.13 3.12
CA ILE A 85 3.73 -5.50 2.75
C ILE A 85 3.50 -5.63 1.24
N LEU A 86 2.88 -4.64 0.60
CA LEU A 86 2.81 -4.62 -0.86
C LEU A 86 4.23 -4.56 -1.47
N GLY A 87 5.08 -3.65 -0.97
CA GLY A 87 6.45 -3.44 -1.46
C GLY A 87 7.36 -4.66 -1.33
N SER A 88 7.08 -5.58 -0.38
CA SER A 88 7.83 -6.84 -0.27
C SER A 88 7.50 -7.86 -1.35
N TYR A 89 6.44 -7.65 -2.14
CA TYR A 89 6.15 -8.51 -3.29
C TYR A 89 7.20 -8.34 -4.38
N ASN A 90 7.70 -9.45 -4.93
CA ASN A 90 8.71 -9.44 -6.00
C ASN A 90 8.08 -9.08 -7.36
N LEU A 91 7.64 -7.82 -7.50
CA LEU A 91 6.89 -7.35 -8.66
C LEU A 91 7.72 -7.33 -9.96
N LEU A 92 8.97 -6.90 -9.86
CA LEU A 92 9.86 -6.70 -11.01
C LEU A 92 10.77 -7.90 -11.29
N GLY A 93 10.80 -8.89 -10.40
CA GLY A 93 11.76 -9.99 -10.43
C GLY A 93 13.07 -9.64 -9.72
N GLU A 94 13.88 -10.68 -9.47
CA GLU A 94 15.26 -10.56 -8.98
C GLU A 94 15.44 -9.80 -7.64
N GLY A 95 14.37 -9.67 -6.85
CA GLY A 95 14.43 -8.97 -5.55
C GLY A 95 14.62 -7.46 -5.68
N GLN A 96 14.36 -6.89 -6.87
CA GLN A 96 14.54 -5.46 -7.09
C GLN A 96 13.53 -4.63 -6.30
N PRO A 97 13.97 -3.60 -5.55
CA PRO A 97 13.06 -2.71 -4.84
C PRO A 97 12.28 -1.87 -5.84
N TRP A 98 10.96 -1.77 -5.64
CA TRP A 98 10.06 -1.10 -6.59
C TRP A 98 9.14 -0.06 -5.95
N LEU A 99 9.06 -0.04 -4.62
CA LEU A 99 8.19 0.85 -3.85
C LEU A 99 8.97 1.48 -2.68
N LYS A 100 8.96 2.80 -2.62
CA LYS A 100 9.52 3.57 -1.50
C LYS A 100 8.42 4.02 -0.54
N ILE A 101 8.59 3.73 0.76
CA ILE A 101 7.70 4.24 1.81
C ILE A 101 8.28 5.52 2.39
N ASN A 102 7.58 6.65 2.27
CA ASN A 102 8.03 7.92 2.84
C ASN A 102 7.70 8.00 4.34
N ASN A 103 8.63 8.52 5.15
CA ASN A 103 8.49 8.59 6.62
C ASN A 103 8.13 7.24 7.29
N PRO A 104 8.93 6.18 7.09
CA PRO A 104 8.65 4.85 7.66
C PRO A 104 8.69 4.84 9.20
N MET A 105 9.34 5.82 9.82
CA MET A 105 9.50 5.92 11.27
C MET A 105 8.19 6.16 12.04
N CYS A 106 7.08 6.51 11.35
CA CYS A 106 5.76 6.61 11.99
C CYS A 106 5.29 5.29 12.61
N CYS A 107 5.83 4.14 12.17
CA CYS A 107 5.59 2.82 12.76
C CYS A 107 6.07 2.68 14.21
N GLY A 108 7.00 3.54 14.65
CA GLY A 108 7.55 3.54 16.02
C GLY A 108 6.51 3.69 17.13
N LYS A 109 5.31 4.19 16.81
CA LYS A 109 4.19 4.27 17.76
C LYS A 109 3.65 2.91 18.19
N THR A 110 3.69 1.91 17.30
CA THR A 110 3.04 0.61 17.55
C THR A 110 3.96 -0.58 17.35
N PHE A 111 4.87 -0.51 16.38
CA PHE A 111 5.80 -1.60 16.10
C PHE A 111 7.13 -1.03 15.58
N PRO A 112 8.02 -0.59 16.50
CA PRO A 112 9.31 0.02 16.14
C PRO A 112 10.19 -0.84 15.24
N ALA A 113 10.23 -2.16 15.48
CA ALA A 113 11.07 -3.10 14.74
C ALA A 113 10.41 -3.69 13.47
N PHE A 114 9.32 -3.08 12.97
CA PHE A 114 8.55 -3.64 11.86
C PHE A 114 9.39 -3.83 10.58
N PHE A 115 10.13 -2.79 10.16
CA PHE A 115 10.93 -2.85 8.93
C PHE A 115 12.12 -3.80 9.07
N ASP A 116 12.75 -3.83 10.25
CA ASP A 116 13.82 -4.79 10.55
C ASP A 116 13.30 -6.23 10.41
N LYS A 117 12.10 -6.51 10.94
CA LYS A 117 11.50 -7.84 10.86
C LYS A 117 11.09 -8.21 9.43
N LEU A 118 10.58 -7.25 8.68
CA LEU A 118 10.22 -7.45 7.28
C LEU A 118 11.47 -7.76 6.43
N GLU A 119 12.58 -7.07 6.69
CA GLU A 119 13.86 -7.33 6.03
C GLU A 119 14.43 -8.72 6.39
N GLU A 120 14.39 -9.11 7.67
CA GLU A 120 14.80 -10.44 8.12
C GLU A 120 14.04 -11.56 7.38
N LEU A 121 12.72 -11.43 7.24
CA LEU A 121 11.89 -12.39 6.51
C LEU A 121 12.19 -12.41 5.02
N GLY A 122 12.44 -11.24 4.41
CA GLY A 122 12.80 -11.13 3.00
C GLY A 122 14.15 -11.77 2.67
N ARG A 123 15.13 -11.65 3.57
CA ARG A 123 16.45 -12.29 3.44
C ARG A 123 16.39 -13.82 3.59
N ASN A 124 15.48 -14.33 4.41
CA ASN A 124 15.28 -15.78 4.63
C ASN A 124 14.43 -16.46 3.53
N SER A 125 13.96 -15.72 2.52
CA SER A 125 13.09 -16.23 1.47
C SER A 125 13.84 -16.69 0.19
N TYR A 126 15.17 -16.79 0.24
CA TYR A 126 16.05 -17.29 -0.83
C TYR A 126 17.09 -18.27 -0.31
#